data_AF-A0A8J4KTP3-F1
#
_entry.id   AF-A0A8J4KTP3-F1
#
_cell.length_a   1.000
_cell.length_b   1.000
_cell.length_c   1.000
_cell.angle_alpha   90.00
_cell.angle_beta   90.00
_cell.angle_gamma   90.00
#
_symmetry.space_group_name_H-M   'P 1'
#
loop_
_entity.id
_entity.type
_entity.pdbx_description
1 polymer ?
#
loop_
_entity_poly.entity_id
_entity_poly.type
_entity_poly.pdbx_seq_one_letter_code
_entity_poly.pdbx_strand_id
1 'polypeptide(L)'
;RQSVTKDTFRQYRILGKGGFGEVQPQGKEGGAMVGWQGLTPLPSPPKVCACQVRATGKMYACKKLEKKRIKKRKGEAMALNEKQILEKVNSRFVVSLAYAYETKDALCLVLTIMNGGDLKFHIYNMGNPGFEDERVVFYAAEICCGLQHLHQEGIVYR
;
A
#
# COMPACT_ATOMS: atom_id res chain seq x y z
N ARG A 1 -11.60 22.40 4.88
CA ARG A 1 -11.57 20.92 4.79
C ARG A 1 -12.32 20.36 6.00
N GLN A 2 -13.38 19.58 5.80
CA GLN A 2 -14.05 18.88 6.91
C GLN A 2 -13.07 17.89 7.57
N SER A 3 -13.12 17.76 8.89
CA SER A 3 -12.34 16.76 9.61
C SER A 3 -12.86 15.36 9.27
N VAL A 4 -11.98 14.52 8.72
CA VAL A 4 -12.31 13.12 8.40
C VAL A 4 -12.02 12.27 9.62
N THR A 5 -13.01 11.50 10.07
CA THR A 5 -12.89 10.62 11.24
C THR A 5 -13.36 9.21 10.91
N LYS A 6 -13.28 8.31 11.90
CA LYS A 6 -13.82 6.95 11.77
C LYS A 6 -15.30 6.95 11.35
N ASP A 7 -16.08 7.93 11.78
CA ASP A 7 -17.53 7.98 11.58
C ASP A 7 -17.90 8.38 10.15
N THR A 8 -16.97 9.00 9.42
CA THR A 8 -17.11 9.29 7.98
C THR A 8 -17.28 8.02 7.14
N PHE A 9 -16.84 6.86 7.66
CA PHE A 9 -16.81 5.61 6.91
C PHE A 9 -17.65 4.51 7.55
N ARG A 10 -18.27 3.69 6.71
CA ARG A 10 -18.78 2.37 7.09
C ARG A 10 -17.70 1.32 6.78
N GLN A 11 -17.33 0.50 7.75
CA GLN A 11 -16.34 -0.56 7.55
C GLN A 11 -16.99 -1.88 7.17
N TYR A 12 -16.32 -2.63 6.28
CA TYR A 12 -16.73 -3.92 5.77
C TYR A 12 -15.65 -4.97 6.04
N ARG A 13 -15.78 -6.15 5.39
CA ARG A 13 -14.87 -7.28 5.51
C ARG A 13 -13.39 -6.91 5.29
N ILE A 14 -12.53 -7.69 5.92
CA ILE A 14 -11.08 -7.64 5.71
C ILE A 14 -10.79 -8.14 4.29
N LEU A 15 -10.01 -7.38 3.53
CA LEU A 15 -9.58 -7.72 2.17
C LEU A 15 -8.24 -8.46 2.18
N GLY A 16 -7.37 -8.17 3.14
CA GLY A 16 -6.06 -8.80 3.24
C GLY A 16 -5.24 -8.34 4.42
N LYS A 17 -4.05 -8.94 4.56
CA LYS A 17 -3.00 -8.52 5.49
C LYS A 17 -1.80 -8.10 4.63
N GLY A 18 -1.51 -6.80 4.53
CA GLY A 18 -0.40 -6.27 3.73
C GLY A 18 0.83 -5.97 4.59
N GLY A 19 2.05 -6.14 4.07
CA GLY A 19 3.30 -5.77 4.74
C GLY A 19 3.61 -4.27 4.69
N PHE A 20 4.68 -3.86 5.36
CA PHE A 20 5.37 -2.59 5.04
C PHE A 20 6.29 -2.88 3.85
N GLY A 21 6.10 -2.21 2.72
CA GLY A 21 7.14 -2.11 1.69
C GLY A 21 8.13 -1.01 2.10
N GLU A 22 9.41 -1.21 1.85
CA GLU A 22 10.44 -0.24 2.19
C GLU A 22 10.63 0.72 1.01
N VAL A 23 10.01 1.90 1.07
CA VAL A 23 10.25 2.94 0.07
C VAL A 23 11.18 3.98 0.69
N GLN A 24 12.38 4.09 0.15
CA GLN A 24 13.38 5.07 0.60
C GLN A 24 13.53 6.18 -0.46
N PRO A 25 13.44 7.47 -0.07
CA PRO A 25 13.79 8.57 -0.96
C PRO A 25 15.26 8.49 -1.38
N GLN A 26 15.57 8.92 -2.60
CA GLN A 26 16.91 8.79 -3.17
C GLN A 26 17.88 9.76 -2.47
N GLY A 27 18.72 9.24 -1.57
CA GLY A 27 19.99 9.86 -1.19
C GLY A 27 21.11 9.21 -2.01
N LYS A 28 21.96 10.02 -2.64
CA LYS A 28 23.25 9.55 -3.16
C LYS A 28 24.21 9.43 -1.98
N GLU A 29 24.76 8.25 -1.74
CA GLU A 29 26.19 7.97 -1.49
C GLU A 29 26.41 6.47 -1.23
N GLY A 30 27.57 5.98 -1.65
CA GLY A 30 27.83 4.56 -1.87
C GLY A 30 28.32 3.74 -0.68
N GLY A 31 28.66 2.48 -1.00
CA GLY A 31 29.53 1.63 -0.18
C GLY A 31 28.82 0.61 0.71
N ALA A 32 29.01 -0.66 0.34
CA ALA A 32 28.91 -1.89 1.15
C ALA A 32 27.53 -2.53 1.43
N MET A 33 27.44 -3.77 0.97
CA MET A 33 26.42 -4.77 1.25
C MET A 33 26.75 -5.45 2.58
N VAL A 34 25.86 -5.36 3.58
CA VAL A 34 25.97 -6.10 4.85
C VAL A 34 24.84 -7.13 4.96
N GLY A 35 25.23 -8.30 5.46
CA GLY A 35 24.58 -9.58 5.25
C GLY A 35 23.23 -9.81 5.93
N TRP A 36 22.51 -10.77 5.37
CA TRP A 36 21.21 -11.26 5.84
C TRP A 36 21.39 -12.13 7.08
N GLN A 37 21.07 -11.61 8.26
CA GLN A 37 20.83 -12.44 9.45
C GLN A 37 19.59 -11.93 10.20
N GLY A 38 18.59 -12.81 10.38
CA GLY A 38 17.55 -12.66 11.40
C GLY A 38 16.12 -12.42 10.91
N LEU A 39 15.56 -13.26 10.05
CA LEU A 39 14.09 -13.30 9.84
C LEU A 39 13.42 -14.03 11.00
N THR A 40 13.16 -13.32 12.09
CA THR A 40 12.12 -13.76 13.03
C THR A 40 10.76 -13.67 12.33
N PRO A 41 9.89 -14.69 12.40
CA PRO A 41 8.59 -14.65 11.76
C PRO A 41 7.79 -13.44 12.27
N LEU A 42 7.39 -12.59 11.33
CA LEU A 42 6.70 -11.34 11.60
C LEU A 42 5.36 -11.58 12.31
N PRO A 43 5.07 -10.93 13.45
CA PRO A 43 3.70 -10.88 13.95
C PRO A 43 2.83 -10.09 12.95
N SER A 44 1.84 -10.80 12.39
CA SER A 44 0.78 -10.45 11.41
C SER A 44 0.86 -9.11 10.64
N PRO A 45 0.79 -9.07 9.30
CA PRO A 45 0.86 -7.81 8.53
C PRO A 45 -0.29 -6.81 8.84
N PRO A 46 -0.13 -5.48 8.63
CA PRO A 46 -1.22 -4.52 8.71
C PRO A 46 -2.51 -4.97 8.02
N LYS A 47 -3.64 -4.75 8.68
CA LYS A 47 -4.96 -5.19 8.20
C LYS A 47 -5.51 -4.18 7.20
N VAL A 48 -5.95 -4.67 6.06
CA VAL A 48 -6.67 -3.88 5.04
C VAL A 48 -8.13 -4.31 5.04
N CYS A 49 -9.05 -3.37 5.20
CA CYS A 49 -10.49 -3.61 5.18
C CYS A 49 -11.18 -2.75 4.13
N ALA A 50 -12.27 -3.24 3.53
CA ALA A 50 -13.09 -2.41 2.68
C ALA A 50 -13.83 -1.36 3.52
N CYS A 51 -13.98 -0.15 3.01
CA CYS A 51 -14.80 0.89 3.63
C CYS A 51 -15.59 1.67 2.58
N GLN A 52 -16.70 2.25 3.00
CA GLN A 52 -17.56 3.10 2.17
C GLN A 52 -17.69 4.47 2.81
N VAL A 53 -17.52 5.54 2.04
CA VAL A 53 -17.83 6.90 2.50
C VAL A 53 -19.33 7.02 2.66
N ARG A 54 -19.81 7.35 3.86
CA ARG A 54 -21.26 7.41 4.14
C ARG A 54 -22.00 8.45 3.30
N ALA A 55 -21.37 9.60 3.06
CA ALA A 55 -21.98 10.70 2.34
C ALA A 55 -22.13 10.44 0.82
N THR A 56 -21.20 9.70 0.22
CA THR A 56 -21.14 9.52 -1.25
C THR A 56 -21.42 8.09 -1.70
N GLY A 57 -21.42 7.10 -0.79
CA GLY A 57 -21.54 5.69 -1.14
C GLY A 57 -20.30 5.11 -1.85
N LYS A 58 -19.23 5.89 -2.05
CA LYS A 58 -18.04 5.43 -2.78
C LYS A 58 -17.19 4.47 -1.94
N MET A 59 -16.74 3.39 -2.56
CA MET A 59 -15.96 2.30 -1.94
C MET A 59 -14.45 2.58 -2.00
N TYR A 60 -13.75 2.19 -0.93
CA TYR A 60 -12.32 2.36 -0.73
C TYR A 60 -11.73 1.20 0.08
N ALA A 61 -10.39 1.10 0.10
CA ALA A 61 -9.64 0.21 0.98
C ALA A 61 -9.02 1.03 2.13
N CYS A 62 -9.26 0.62 3.37
CA CYS A 62 -8.69 1.23 4.56
C CYS A 62 -7.54 0.36 5.09
N LYS A 63 -6.30 0.81 4.89
CA LYS A 63 -5.10 0.23 5.50
C LYS A 63 -4.94 0.79 6.91
N LYS A 64 -5.01 -0.08 7.93
CA LYS A 64 -4.87 0.31 9.35
C LYS A 64 -3.48 -0.04 9.86
N LEU A 65 -2.76 0.97 10.31
CA LEU A 65 -1.43 0.86 10.90
C LEU A 65 -1.55 1.09 12.42
N GLU A 66 -1.40 0.03 13.22
CA GLU A 66 -1.56 0.12 14.68
C GLU A 66 -0.43 0.93 15.32
N LYS A 67 -0.76 2.00 16.06
CA LYS A 67 0.20 2.93 16.67
C LYS A 67 1.19 2.21 17.60
N LYS A 68 0.69 1.27 18.42
CA LYS A 68 1.52 0.44 19.30
C LYS A 68 2.60 -0.34 18.53
N ARG A 69 2.26 -0.82 17.32
CA ARG A 69 3.16 -1.59 16.47
C ARG A 69 4.17 -0.73 15.74
N ILE A 70 3.73 0.43 15.24
CA ILE A 70 4.63 1.43 14.64
C ILE A 70 5.72 1.80 15.66
N LYS A 71 5.30 2.17 16.89
CA LYS A 71 6.22 2.53 17.97
C LYS A 71 7.17 1.39 18.35
N LYS A 72 6.65 0.15 18.48
CA LYS A 72 7.47 -1.03 18.79
C LYS A 72 8.57 -1.28 17.74
N ARG A 73 8.33 -0.91 16.48
CA ARG A 73 9.27 -1.11 15.37
C ARG A 73 10.06 0.13 14.97
N LYS A 74 9.88 1.26 15.65
CA LYS A 74 10.42 2.57 15.25
C LYS A 74 10.07 2.91 13.79
N GLY A 75 8.84 2.56 13.37
CA GLY A 75 8.36 2.66 11.99
C GLY A 75 7.66 3.97 11.63
N GLU A 76 7.78 5.01 12.47
CA GLU A 76 7.09 6.29 12.32
C GLU A 76 7.47 6.96 11.00
N ALA A 77 8.77 7.01 10.69
CA ALA A 77 9.29 7.59 9.46
C ALA A 77 8.76 6.86 8.22
N MET A 78 8.70 5.52 8.25
CA MET A 78 8.16 4.72 7.15
C MET A 78 6.66 4.97 6.93
N ALA A 79 5.87 5.02 8.01
CA ALA A 79 4.43 5.29 7.91
C ALA A 79 4.14 6.70 7.36
N LEU A 80 4.93 7.69 7.79
CA LEU A 80 4.83 9.06 7.30
C LEU A 80 5.26 9.15 5.82
N ASN A 81 6.35 8.49 5.45
CA ASN A 81 6.84 8.48 4.07
C ASN A 81 5.83 7.82 3.12
N GLU A 82 5.23 6.69 3.52
CA GLU A 82 4.16 6.04 2.75
C GLU A 82 3.00 7.01 2.50
N LYS A 83 2.55 7.72 3.54
CA LYS A 83 1.48 8.72 3.42
C LYS A 83 1.87 9.87 2.47
N GLN A 84 3.08 10.42 2.59
CA GLN A 84 3.56 11.53 1.76
C GLN A 84 3.68 11.14 0.28
N ILE A 85 4.21 9.94 0.00
CA ILE A 85 4.32 9.41 -1.36
C ILE A 85 2.93 9.25 -1.98
N LEU A 86 2.00 8.63 -1.26
CA LEU A 86 0.65 8.38 -1.77
C LEU A 86 -0.18 9.68 -1.94
N GLU A 87 0.18 10.76 -1.25
CA GLU A 87 -0.38 12.10 -1.47
C GLU A 87 0.20 12.78 -2.71
N LYS A 88 1.47 12.53 -3.03
CA LYS A 88 2.18 13.17 -4.15
C LYS A 88 1.85 12.49 -5.48
N VAL A 89 1.72 11.17 -5.48
CA VAL A 89 1.57 10.37 -6.70
C VAL A 89 0.13 10.40 -7.20
N ASN A 90 -0.08 11.00 -8.38
CA ASN A 90 -1.34 10.94 -9.10
C ASN A 90 -1.18 10.15 -10.41
N SER A 91 -1.35 8.84 -10.33
CA SER A 91 -1.20 7.92 -11.46
C SER A 91 -2.38 6.94 -11.49
N ARG A 92 -2.85 6.57 -12.69
CA ARG A 92 -3.90 5.54 -12.85
C ARG A 92 -3.41 4.14 -12.49
N PHE A 93 -2.10 3.92 -12.52
CA PHE A 93 -1.45 2.62 -12.29
C PHE A 93 -0.89 2.48 -10.86
N VAL A 94 -0.99 3.53 -10.03
CA VAL A 94 -0.56 3.50 -8.63
C VAL A 94 -1.76 3.80 -7.75
N VAL A 95 -1.92 3.02 -6.67
CA VAL A 95 -3.00 3.26 -5.71
C VAL A 95 -2.87 4.64 -5.09
N SER A 96 -3.91 5.47 -5.24
CA SER A 96 -3.92 6.83 -4.72
C SER A 96 -4.51 6.90 -3.31
N LEU A 97 -4.02 7.83 -2.49
CA LEU A 97 -4.62 8.15 -1.20
C LEU A 97 -5.79 9.12 -1.38
N ALA A 98 -6.98 8.70 -0.94
CA ALA A 98 -8.15 9.57 -0.91
C ALA A 98 -8.27 10.32 0.42
N TYR A 99 -8.01 9.65 1.54
CA TYR A 99 -8.08 10.25 2.88
C TYR A 99 -7.04 9.63 3.80
N ALA A 100 -6.52 10.42 4.73
CA ALA A 100 -5.77 9.93 5.88
C ALA A 100 -6.41 10.48 7.16
N TYR A 101 -6.58 9.61 8.15
CA TYR A 101 -7.08 9.99 9.45
C TYR A 101 -6.48 9.10 10.53
N GLU A 102 -6.53 9.54 11.78
CA GLU A 102 -6.11 8.73 12.91
C GLU A 102 -7.28 8.36 13.81
N THR A 103 -7.06 7.28 14.54
CA THR A 103 -7.93 6.82 15.63
C THR A 103 -7.11 6.70 16.91
N LYS A 104 -7.76 6.34 18.01
CA LYS A 104 -7.07 6.10 19.30
C LYS A 104 -5.91 5.12 19.16
N ASP A 105 -6.09 4.05 18.39
CA ASP A 105 -5.15 2.92 18.34
C ASP A 105 -4.42 2.76 17.00
N ALA A 106 -4.84 3.43 15.93
CA ALA A 106 -4.28 3.23 14.58
C ALA A 106 -4.28 4.50 13.71
N LEU A 107 -3.31 4.58 12.79
CA LEU A 107 -3.34 5.47 11.64
C LEU A 107 -4.05 4.76 10.48
N CYS A 108 -4.96 5.46 9.79
CA CYS A 108 -5.78 4.90 8.72
C CYS A 108 -5.49 5.60 7.40
N LEU A 109 -5.06 4.85 6.40
CA LEU A 109 -4.90 5.31 5.02
C LEU A 109 -6.05 4.76 4.18
N VAL A 110 -6.86 5.65 3.61
CA VAL A 110 -8.00 5.32 2.74
C VAL A 110 -7.55 5.44 1.30
N LEU A 111 -7.41 4.29 0.65
CA LEU A 111 -6.83 4.10 -0.66
C LEU A 111 -7.90 3.69 -1.67
N THR A 112 -7.63 3.91 -2.96
CA THR A 112 -8.43 3.33 -4.04
C THR A 112 -8.55 1.81 -3.87
N ILE A 113 -9.78 1.28 -3.94
CA ILE A 113 -10.04 -0.16 -3.79
C ILE A 113 -9.77 -0.88 -5.11
N MET A 114 -8.98 -1.96 -5.06
CA MET A 114 -8.72 -2.85 -6.19
C MET A 114 -9.45 -4.18 -5.95
N ASN A 115 -10.58 -4.40 -6.62
CA ASN A 115 -11.43 -5.56 -6.41
C ASN A 115 -10.87 -6.87 -7.01
N GLY A 116 -9.86 -6.75 -7.88
CA GLY A 116 -9.28 -7.90 -8.60
C GLY A 116 -8.42 -8.82 -7.74
N GLY A 117 -8.04 -8.42 -6.51
CA GLY A 117 -7.05 -9.17 -5.72
C GLY A 117 -5.61 -8.89 -6.18
N ASP A 118 -4.67 -9.68 -5.67
CA ASP A 118 -3.24 -9.55 -5.99
C ASP A 118 -2.77 -10.50 -7.10
N LEU A 119 -1.76 -10.09 -7.87
CA LEU A 119 -1.21 -10.90 -8.95
C LEU A 119 -0.68 -12.26 -8.47
N LYS A 120 -0.20 -12.37 -7.22
CA LYS A 120 0.26 -13.65 -6.68
C LYS A 120 -0.89 -14.67 -6.62
N PHE A 121 -2.07 -14.27 -6.16
CA PHE A 121 -3.25 -15.13 -6.24
C PHE A 121 -3.56 -15.55 -7.68
N HIS A 122 -3.54 -14.61 -8.63
CA HIS A 122 -3.82 -14.92 -10.04
C HIS A 122 -2.77 -15.84 -10.67
N ILE A 123 -1.49 -15.71 -10.31
CA ILE A 123 -0.40 -16.55 -10.85
C ILE A 123 -0.49 -17.98 -10.31
N TYR A 124 -0.80 -18.18 -9.03
CA TYR A 124 -0.65 -19.49 -8.39
C TYR A 124 -1.98 -20.23 -8.15
N ASN A 125 -3.12 -19.52 -8.15
CA ASN A 125 -4.40 -20.09 -7.74
C ASN A 125 -5.46 -20.12 -8.86
N MET A 126 -5.21 -19.50 -10.02
CA MET A 126 -6.09 -19.61 -11.18
C MET A 126 -5.68 -20.75 -12.11
N GLY A 127 -6.00 -21.99 -11.72
CA GLY A 127 -5.78 -23.17 -12.55
C GLY A 127 -4.30 -23.53 -12.66
N ASN A 128 -3.74 -23.47 -13.87
CA ASN A 128 -2.33 -23.76 -14.10
C ASN A 128 -1.46 -22.55 -13.70
N PRO A 129 -0.36 -22.75 -12.96
CA PRO A 129 0.50 -21.66 -12.56
C PRO A 129 1.03 -20.85 -13.74
N GLY A 130 0.92 -19.52 -13.66
CA GLY A 130 1.39 -18.59 -14.69
C GLY A 130 0.28 -17.87 -15.44
N PHE A 131 0.68 -17.12 -16.46
CA PHE A 131 -0.21 -16.40 -17.35
C PHE A 131 0.20 -16.67 -18.79
N GLU A 132 -0.75 -16.53 -19.71
CA GLU A 132 -0.48 -16.45 -21.14
C GLU A 132 0.33 -15.20 -21.46
N ASP A 133 1.19 -15.29 -22.48
CA ASP A 133 2.14 -14.23 -22.84
C ASP A 133 1.47 -12.88 -23.07
N GLU A 134 0.32 -12.84 -23.75
CA GLU A 134 -0.43 -11.61 -23.99
C GLU A 134 -0.82 -10.90 -22.68
N ARG A 135 -1.20 -11.68 -21.67
CA ARG A 135 -1.59 -11.16 -20.36
C ARG A 135 -0.37 -10.68 -19.56
N VAL A 136 0.76 -11.37 -19.68
CA VAL A 136 2.03 -10.93 -19.09
C VAL A 136 2.46 -9.60 -19.68
N VAL A 137 2.43 -9.47 -21.01
CA VAL A 137 2.78 -8.23 -21.72
C VAL A 137 1.89 -7.08 -21.27
N PHE A 138 0.58 -7.32 -21.16
CA PHE A 138 -0.38 -6.32 -20.67
C PHE A 138 -0.04 -5.83 -19.25
N TYR A 139 0.12 -6.74 -18.28
CA TYR A 139 0.46 -6.35 -16.92
C TYR A 139 1.84 -5.71 -16.81
N ALA A 140 2.82 -6.20 -17.56
CA ALA A 140 4.16 -5.61 -17.60
C ALA A 140 4.10 -4.16 -18.13
N ALA A 141 3.33 -3.90 -19.19
CA ALA A 141 3.14 -2.55 -19.73
C ALA A 141 2.52 -1.60 -18.68
N GLU A 142 1.46 -2.03 -17.99
CA GLU A 142 0.84 -1.22 -16.92
C GLU A 142 1.80 -0.95 -15.75
N ILE A 143 2.55 -1.97 -15.32
CA ILE A 143 3.56 -1.84 -14.26
C ILE A 143 4.67 -0.87 -14.71
N CYS A 144 5.14 -0.97 -15.96
CA CYS A 144 6.12 -0.05 -16.53
C CYS A 144 5.61 1.40 -16.50
N CYS A 145 4.36 1.65 -16.88
CA CYS A 145 3.75 2.99 -16.78
C CYS A 145 3.66 3.46 -15.32
N GLY A 146 3.29 2.58 -14.39
CA GLY A 146 3.27 2.89 -12.96
C GLY A 146 4.64 3.29 -12.43
N LEU A 147 5.68 2.52 -12.75
CA LEU A 147 7.06 2.82 -12.38
C LEU A 147 7.56 4.12 -13.02
N GLN A 148 7.24 4.36 -14.28
CA GLN A 148 7.60 5.61 -14.97
C GLN A 148 7.03 6.83 -14.24
N HIS A 149 5.76 6.80 -13.84
CA HIS A 149 5.14 7.89 -13.09
C HIS A 149 5.78 8.08 -11.70
N LEU A 150 6.16 7.00 -11.02
CA LEU A 150 6.90 7.10 -9.75
C LEU A 150 8.28 7.74 -9.95
N HIS A 151 9.00 7.32 -11.00
CA HIS A 151 10.33 7.87 -11.30
C HIS A 151 10.27 9.35 -11.70
N GLN A 152 9.24 9.79 -12.41
CA GLN A 152 9.01 11.22 -12.71
C GLN A 152 8.87 12.07 -11.44
N GLU A 153 8.34 11.48 -10.37
CA GLU A 153 8.21 12.12 -9.06
C GLU A 153 9.45 11.97 -8.16
N GLY A 154 10.52 11.34 -8.66
CA GLY A 154 11.75 11.06 -7.93
C GLY A 154 11.63 9.92 -6.92
N ILE A 155 10.65 9.03 -7.09
CA ILE A 155 10.33 7.94 -6.16
C ILE A 155 10.76 6.60 -6.76
N VAL A 156 11.57 5.84 -6.01
CA VAL A 156 11.96 4.48 -6.38
C VAL A 156 11.19 3.47 -5.55
N TYR A 157 10.38 2.62 -6.19
CA TYR A 157 9.67 1.52 -5.54
C TYR A 157 10.63 0.34 -5.29
N ARG A 158 10.67 -0.21 -4.06
CA ARG A 158 11.54 -1.32 -3.65
C ARG A 158 10.77 -2.34 -2.81
#